data_AF-A0A7C0XX30-F1
#
_entry.id   AF-A0A7C0XX30-F1
#
_cell.length_a   1.000
_cell.length_b   1.000
_cell.length_c   1.000
_cell.angle_alpha   90.00
_cell.angle_beta   90.00
_cell.angle_gamma   90.00
#
_symmetry.space_group_name_H-M   'P 1'
#
loop_
_entity.id
_entity.type
_entity.pdbx_description
1 polymer ?
#
loop_
_entity_poly.entity_id
_entity_poly.type
_entity_poly.pdbx_seq_one_letter_code
_entity_poly.pdbx_strand_id
1 'polypeptide(L)'
;VFKGKVKGLINNECVVETPVGDGRLVGVSECVEGSEGFFHIVKAPVREGERPIVSKGPKVVGYYAIVGLGNKVTFSEHIRDRNRLKELLEISGQYVRRGYSIHWRSSARKADLMEILNELSKLVNYIDELKSKISEFKPLEVISEGELISLVTLTFTSKEVLDDIRRKVLPTTPLHHLLKSTDVFNQETCDVLDAVSNYVNLNELRNAVMKVILKKLSRCELIRLLHLKPNDTKIEIGPAKLINVDLNKGEITLKRTVVKEGIYDGLGVPKEPGDIIVTKVIWGKYFLVHEYYDKEGKCKGIYININTPPEVLARKCCINYYDLGIDIVKVGDEVKVIDVDEFCNYVRLGKISRSFIDKVSEVLKEFNLNSSTVLRDCLG
;
A
#
# COMPACT_ATOMS: atom_id res chain seq x y z
N VAL A 1 -8.55 21.03 9.85
CA VAL A 1 -9.58 22.08 9.67
C VAL A 1 -9.00 23.17 8.80
N PHE A 2 -9.79 23.69 7.86
CA PHE A 2 -9.40 24.79 6.98
C PHE A 2 -10.60 25.71 6.73
N LYS A 3 -10.35 26.95 6.30
CA LYS A 3 -11.39 27.83 5.75
C LYS A 3 -11.54 27.54 4.27
N GLY A 4 -12.75 27.22 3.82
CA GLY A 4 -13.03 26.85 2.43
C GLY A 4 -14.24 27.58 1.89
N LYS A 5 -14.44 27.44 0.58
CA LYS A 5 -15.59 27.98 -0.15
C LYS A 5 -16.26 26.89 -0.97
N VAL A 6 -17.59 26.82 -0.92
CA VAL A 6 -18.38 25.91 -1.74
C VAL A 6 -18.37 26.42 -3.19
N LYS A 7 -17.89 25.59 -4.12
CA LYS A 7 -17.91 25.86 -5.56
C LYS A 7 -19.29 25.63 -6.21
N GLY A 8 -20.18 24.93 -5.51
CA GLY A 8 -21.52 24.61 -5.99
C GLY A 8 -21.68 23.14 -6.33
N LEU A 9 -22.75 22.82 -7.08
CA LEU A 9 -23.07 21.47 -7.49
C LEU A 9 -22.42 21.16 -8.84
N ILE A 10 -21.45 20.24 -8.85
CA ILE A 10 -20.72 19.82 -10.05
C ILE A 10 -20.90 18.30 -10.19
N ASN A 11 -21.43 17.84 -11.33
CA ASN A 11 -21.70 16.41 -11.58
C ASN A 11 -22.52 15.74 -10.46
N ASN A 12 -23.57 16.42 -9.97
CA ASN A 12 -24.41 16.00 -8.83
C ASN A 12 -23.68 15.83 -7.49
N GLU A 13 -22.46 16.35 -7.35
CA GLU A 13 -21.73 16.39 -6.09
C GLU A 13 -21.55 17.84 -5.63
N CYS A 14 -21.75 18.10 -4.34
CA CYS A 14 -21.42 19.41 -3.77
C CYS A 14 -19.90 19.51 -3.59
N VAL A 15 -19.28 20.49 -4.25
CA VAL A 15 -17.82 20.63 -4.28
C VAL A 15 -17.37 21.81 -3.43
N VAL A 16 -16.30 21.61 -2.67
CA VAL A 16 -15.62 22.63 -1.86
C VAL A 16 -14.18 22.73 -2.29
N GLU A 17 -13.68 23.96 -2.44
CA GLU A 17 -12.27 24.20 -2.65
C GLU A 17 -11.50 23.94 -1.34
N THR A 18 -10.46 23.10 -1.41
CA THR A 18 -9.65 22.73 -0.25
C THR A 18 -8.17 22.99 -0.50
N PRO A 19 -7.32 23.06 0.55
CA PRO A 19 -5.88 23.24 0.40
C PRO A 19 -5.17 22.14 -0.42
N VAL A 20 -5.82 20.98 -0.60
CA VAL A 20 -5.30 19.82 -1.32
C VAL A 20 -6.11 19.51 -2.59
N GLY A 21 -6.79 20.52 -3.15
CA GLY A 21 -7.62 20.41 -4.35
C GLY A 21 -9.12 20.31 -4.06
N ASP A 22 -9.92 20.04 -5.09
CA ASP A 22 -11.38 20.01 -4.97
C ASP A 22 -11.89 18.79 -4.21
N GLY A 23 -12.68 19.04 -3.16
CA GLY A 23 -13.23 18.02 -2.28
C GLY A 23 -14.73 17.86 -2.39
N ARG A 24 -15.22 16.65 -2.12
CA ARG A 24 -16.65 16.35 -2.04
C ARG A 24 -17.19 16.68 -0.64
N LEU A 25 -18.13 17.61 -0.56
CA LEU A 25 -18.83 17.97 0.68
C LEU A 25 -19.93 16.97 1.01
N VAL A 26 -19.92 16.43 2.22
CA VAL A 26 -20.91 15.48 2.74
C VAL A 26 -21.55 15.95 4.04
N GLY A 27 -22.74 15.42 4.33
CA GLY A 27 -23.48 15.71 5.57
C GLY A 27 -24.15 17.09 5.58
N VAL A 28 -24.41 17.66 4.40
CA VAL A 28 -25.19 18.89 4.22
C VAL A 28 -26.50 18.59 3.50
N SER A 29 -27.57 19.28 3.89
CA SER A 29 -28.89 19.16 3.23
C SER A 29 -28.97 19.96 1.93
N GLU A 30 -28.21 21.05 1.84
CA GLU A 30 -28.22 21.97 0.70
C GLU A 30 -26.78 22.35 0.30
N CYS A 31 -26.55 22.45 -1.02
CA CYS A 31 -25.28 22.89 -1.58
C CYS A 31 -25.39 24.37 -2.01
N VAL A 32 -24.93 25.28 -1.15
CA VAL A 32 -25.02 26.72 -1.40
C VAL A 32 -23.70 27.21 -2.00
N GLU A 33 -23.71 27.48 -3.30
CA GLU A 33 -22.55 28.03 -4.02
C GLU A 33 -22.10 29.36 -3.40
N GLY A 34 -20.78 29.54 -3.33
CA GLY A 34 -20.16 30.73 -2.76
C GLY A 34 -20.14 30.78 -1.24
N SER A 35 -20.82 29.87 -0.54
CA SER A 35 -20.82 29.86 0.93
C SER A 35 -19.43 29.53 1.48
N GLU A 36 -18.97 30.36 2.41
CA GLU A 36 -17.71 30.17 3.12
C GLU A 36 -17.94 29.60 4.52
N GLY A 37 -16.95 28.89 5.02
CA GLY A 37 -17.04 28.28 6.33
C GLY A 37 -15.78 27.53 6.73
N PHE A 38 -15.78 27.00 7.94
CA PHE A 38 -14.82 25.96 8.30
C PHE A 38 -15.24 24.62 7.73
N PHE A 39 -14.25 23.88 7.27
CA PHE A 39 -14.40 22.51 6.81
C PHE A 39 -13.29 21.65 7.42
N HIS A 40 -13.54 20.35 7.48
CA HIS A 40 -12.54 19.37 7.88
C HIS A 40 -12.55 18.19 6.91
N ILE A 41 -11.38 17.56 6.78
CA ILE A 41 -11.20 16.36 5.98
C ILE A 41 -11.75 15.18 6.77
N VAL A 42 -12.72 14.48 6.19
CA VAL A 42 -13.29 13.23 6.70
C VAL A 42 -12.53 12.04 6.12
N LYS A 43 -12.21 12.09 4.82
CA LYS A 43 -11.34 11.12 4.13
C LYS A 43 -10.25 11.89 3.40
N ALA A 44 -9.00 11.66 3.77
CA ALA A 44 -7.86 12.21 3.06
C ALA A 44 -7.71 11.55 1.68
N PRO A 45 -7.28 12.30 0.65
CA PRO A 45 -6.95 11.74 -0.65
C PRO A 45 -5.57 11.09 -0.54
N VAL A 46 -5.52 9.81 -0.17
CA VAL A 46 -4.25 9.12 0.07
C VAL A 46 -3.70 8.54 -1.23
N ARG A 47 -4.59 8.13 -2.13
CA ARG A 47 -4.19 7.59 -3.44
C ARG A 47 -4.23 8.66 -4.52
N GLU A 48 -3.42 8.44 -5.55
CA GLU A 48 -3.37 9.30 -6.72
C GLU A 48 -4.75 9.36 -7.41
N GLY A 49 -5.21 10.57 -7.72
CA GLY A 49 -6.54 10.81 -8.29
C GLY A 49 -7.71 10.75 -7.31
N GLU A 50 -7.51 10.42 -6.04
CA GLU A 50 -8.56 10.56 -5.03
C GLU A 50 -8.85 12.04 -4.74
N ARG A 51 -10.14 12.36 -4.55
CA ARG A 51 -10.57 13.65 -4.04
C ARG A 51 -10.81 13.56 -2.53
N PRO A 52 -10.44 14.59 -1.74
CA PRO A 52 -10.78 14.62 -0.33
C PRO A 52 -12.29 14.58 -0.14
N ILE A 53 -12.76 13.85 0.89
CA ILE A 53 -14.13 13.98 1.37
C ILE A 53 -14.11 14.93 2.55
N VAL A 54 -14.93 15.97 2.52
CA VAL A 54 -14.96 17.02 3.53
C VAL A 54 -16.34 17.16 4.14
N SER A 55 -16.40 17.65 5.38
CA SER A 55 -17.65 18.01 6.03
C SER A 55 -17.56 19.40 6.66
N LYS A 56 -18.70 20.03 6.88
CA LYS A 56 -18.82 21.41 7.37
C LYS A 56 -18.55 21.46 8.88
N GLY A 57 -17.93 22.54 9.31
CA GLY A 57 -17.58 22.84 10.70
C GLY A 57 -16.18 22.38 11.10
N PRO A 58 -15.62 22.95 12.18
CA PRO A 58 -14.34 22.53 12.73
C PRO A 58 -14.47 21.15 13.39
N LYS A 59 -13.42 20.35 13.27
CA LYS A 59 -13.23 19.09 13.97
C LYS A 59 -11.77 18.97 14.38
N VAL A 60 -11.51 18.88 15.68
CA VAL A 60 -10.18 18.94 16.28
C VAL A 60 -9.84 17.56 16.85
N VAL A 61 -8.63 17.09 16.56
CA VAL A 61 -8.11 15.81 17.01
C VAL A 61 -7.29 16.03 18.29
N GLY A 62 -7.73 15.46 19.40
CA GLY A 62 -6.92 15.26 20.61
C GLY A 62 -6.47 13.82 20.74
N TYR A 63 -5.64 13.53 21.74
CA TYR A 63 -5.09 12.20 21.98
C TYR A 63 -6.16 11.21 22.42
N TYR A 64 -7.08 11.59 23.30
CA TYR A 64 -8.17 10.75 23.83
C TYR A 64 -9.49 10.91 23.08
N ALA A 65 -9.77 12.10 22.55
CA ALA A 65 -11.04 12.39 21.88
C ALA A 65 -10.85 13.19 20.59
N ILE A 66 -11.80 13.04 19.67
CA ILE A 66 -11.98 13.95 18.52
C ILE A 66 -13.27 14.71 18.76
N VAL A 67 -13.20 16.04 18.77
CA VAL A 67 -14.35 16.91 19.04
C VAL A 67 -14.72 17.68 17.78
N GLY A 68 -16.02 17.79 17.51
CA GLY A 68 -16.55 18.60 16.42
C GLY A 68 -17.87 19.24 16.83
N LEU A 69 -18.64 19.73 15.84
CA LEU A 69 -19.99 20.24 16.06
C LEU A 69 -21.04 19.13 15.90
N GLY A 70 -22.16 19.25 16.59
CA GLY A 70 -23.28 18.32 16.54
C GLY A 70 -23.68 17.80 17.92
N ASN A 71 -24.34 16.65 17.95
CA ASN A 71 -24.94 16.13 19.20
C ASN A 71 -24.72 14.61 19.36
N LYS A 72 -23.71 14.05 18.71
CA LYS A 72 -23.43 12.62 18.69
C LYS A 72 -22.21 12.27 19.52
N VAL A 73 -22.30 11.17 20.26
CA VAL A 73 -21.15 10.50 20.90
C VAL A 73 -20.90 9.19 20.19
N THR A 74 -19.65 8.93 19.83
CA THR A 74 -19.22 7.68 19.20
C THR A 74 -17.94 7.18 19.87
N PHE A 75 -17.62 5.90 19.67
CA PHE A 75 -16.49 5.24 20.34
C PHE A 75 -15.69 4.42 19.32
N SER A 76 -14.38 4.32 19.55
CA SER A 76 -13.54 3.32 18.91
C SER A 76 -14.02 1.91 19.24
N GLU A 77 -13.98 0.99 18.27
CA GLU A 77 -14.34 -0.43 18.42
C GLU A 77 -13.49 -1.19 19.46
N HIS A 78 -12.36 -0.60 19.88
CA HIS A 78 -11.46 -1.13 20.89
C HIS A 78 -11.86 -0.77 22.33
N ILE A 79 -12.85 0.10 22.53
CA ILE A 79 -13.42 0.41 23.86
C ILE A 79 -14.67 -0.44 24.06
N ARG A 80 -14.49 -1.62 24.64
CA ARG A 80 -15.59 -2.60 24.84
C ARG A 80 -16.07 -2.72 26.28
N ASP A 81 -15.30 -2.18 27.22
CA ASP A 81 -15.65 -2.22 28.64
C ASP A 81 -16.88 -1.34 28.92
N ARG A 82 -17.93 -1.95 29.49
CA ARG A 82 -19.23 -1.28 29.67
C ARG A 82 -19.16 -0.14 30.69
N ASN A 83 -18.38 -0.30 31.75
CA ASN A 83 -18.23 0.72 32.77
C ASN A 83 -17.52 1.94 32.19
N ARG A 84 -16.46 1.72 31.43
CA ARG A 84 -15.72 2.78 30.75
C ARG A 84 -16.58 3.50 29.71
N LEU A 85 -17.37 2.78 28.92
CA LEU A 85 -18.31 3.39 27.96
C LEU A 85 -19.32 4.31 28.66
N LYS A 86 -19.86 3.87 29.81
CA LYS A 86 -20.81 4.67 30.59
C LYS A 86 -20.16 5.93 31.16
N GLU A 87 -19.00 5.80 31.78
CA GLU A 87 -18.22 6.94 32.32
C GLU A 87 -17.93 8.00 31.23
N LEU A 88 -17.44 7.57 30.07
CA LEU A 88 -17.16 8.45 28.93
C LEU A 88 -18.44 9.08 28.35
N LEU A 89 -19.56 8.36 28.35
CA LEU A 89 -20.85 8.90 27.92
C LEU A 89 -21.38 9.97 28.88
N GLU A 90 -21.24 9.75 30.19
CA GLU A 90 -21.67 10.68 31.24
C GLU A 90 -20.94 12.03 31.12
N ILE A 91 -19.61 12.01 31.02
CA ILE A 91 -18.82 13.24 30.84
C ILE A 91 -19.09 13.94 29.50
N SER A 92 -19.48 13.19 28.47
CA SER A 92 -19.83 13.76 27.15
C SER A 92 -21.13 14.56 27.19
N GLY A 93 -22.06 14.21 28.10
CA GLY A 93 -23.43 14.70 28.08
C GLY A 93 -23.54 16.23 28.15
N GLN A 94 -22.69 16.89 28.94
CA GLN A 94 -22.70 18.36 29.03
C GLN A 94 -22.28 19.05 27.73
N TYR A 95 -21.34 18.47 26.99
CA TYR A 95 -20.84 19.03 25.73
C TYR A 95 -21.80 18.76 24.58
N VAL A 96 -22.41 17.57 24.56
CA VAL A 96 -23.45 17.23 23.58
C VAL A 96 -24.64 18.19 23.67
N ARG A 97 -25.08 18.52 24.90
CA ARG A 97 -26.14 19.53 25.12
C ARG A 97 -25.75 20.92 24.63
N ARG A 98 -24.46 21.26 24.62
CA ARG A 98 -23.92 22.51 24.09
C ARG A 98 -23.66 22.48 22.58
N GLY A 99 -23.98 21.38 21.90
CA GLY A 99 -23.83 21.26 20.44
C GLY A 99 -22.45 20.82 19.97
N TYR A 100 -21.68 20.09 20.79
CA TYR A 100 -20.47 19.39 20.35
C TYR A 100 -20.71 17.89 20.12
N SER A 101 -20.10 17.37 19.06
CA SER A 101 -19.96 15.93 18.84
C SER A 101 -18.62 15.45 19.38
N ILE A 102 -18.59 14.23 19.94
CA ILE A 102 -17.41 13.63 20.55
C ILE A 102 -17.21 12.22 20.00
N HIS A 103 -16.00 11.91 19.54
CA HIS A 103 -15.57 10.55 19.24
C HIS A 103 -14.45 10.14 20.19
N TRP A 104 -14.69 9.14 21.03
CA TRP A 104 -13.71 8.59 21.95
C TRP A 104 -12.75 7.63 21.26
N ARG A 105 -11.45 7.94 21.32
CA ARG A 105 -10.36 7.17 20.68
C ARG A 105 -9.92 6.00 21.57
N SER A 106 -9.26 5.00 20.97
CA SER A 106 -8.80 3.79 21.67
C SER A 106 -7.86 4.07 22.86
N SER A 107 -7.11 5.17 22.81
CA SER A 107 -6.29 5.71 23.91
C SER A 107 -7.10 6.02 25.18
N ALA A 108 -8.35 6.44 25.05
CA ALA A 108 -9.24 6.71 26.18
C ALA A 108 -9.66 5.44 26.94
N ARG A 109 -9.36 4.24 26.42
CA ARG A 109 -9.79 2.96 27.01
C ARG A 109 -9.33 2.76 28.46
N LYS A 110 -8.13 3.22 28.80
CA LYS A 110 -7.51 3.04 30.13
C LYS A 110 -6.89 4.32 30.69
N ALA A 111 -7.17 5.46 30.07
CA ALA A 111 -6.61 6.74 30.47
C ALA A 111 -7.18 7.20 31.82
N ASP A 112 -6.43 8.04 32.52
CA ASP A 112 -6.94 8.69 33.73
C ASP A 112 -8.09 9.65 33.39
N LEU A 113 -9.11 9.72 34.27
CA LEU A 113 -10.30 10.52 34.01
C LEU A 113 -10.00 12.03 34.03
N MET A 114 -9.10 12.49 34.91
CA MET A 114 -8.74 13.91 34.98
C MET A 114 -7.99 14.35 33.73
N GLU A 115 -7.12 13.50 33.19
CA GLU A 115 -6.45 13.78 31.91
C GLU A 115 -7.44 13.92 30.75
N ILE A 116 -8.44 13.03 30.69
CA ILE A 116 -9.51 13.10 29.69
C ILE A 116 -10.31 14.39 29.82
N LEU A 117 -10.74 14.75 31.04
CA LEU A 117 -11.52 15.96 31.26
C LEU A 117 -10.74 17.21 30.88
N ASN A 118 -9.45 17.26 31.23
CA ASN A 118 -8.55 18.35 30.88
C ASN A 118 -8.41 18.48 29.36
N GLU A 119 -8.11 17.39 28.65
CA GLU A 119 -8.03 17.42 27.18
C GLU A 119 -9.36 17.83 26.56
N LEU A 120 -10.47 17.23 26.98
CA LEU A 120 -11.79 17.52 26.41
C LEU A 120 -12.16 19.00 26.56
N SER A 121 -11.87 19.59 27.73
CA SER A 121 -12.08 21.02 27.95
C SER A 121 -11.24 21.89 27.00
N LYS A 122 -9.96 21.54 26.79
CA LYS A 122 -9.06 22.24 25.87
C LYS A 122 -9.54 22.16 24.43
N LEU A 123 -9.97 20.97 23.97
CA LEU A 123 -10.48 20.78 22.61
C LEU A 123 -11.75 21.59 22.34
N VAL A 124 -12.66 21.63 23.32
CA VAL A 124 -13.91 22.40 23.21
C VAL A 124 -13.63 23.89 23.18
N ASN A 125 -12.78 24.39 24.10
CA ASN A 125 -12.38 25.80 24.11
C ASN A 125 -11.72 26.20 22.80
N TYR A 126 -10.84 25.34 22.25
CA TYR A 126 -10.21 25.58 20.96
C TYR A 126 -11.24 25.68 19.83
N ILE A 127 -12.25 24.80 19.79
CA ILE A 127 -13.34 24.92 18.80
C ILE A 127 -14.10 26.24 18.93
N ASP A 128 -14.36 26.70 20.16
CA ASP A 128 -15.03 27.97 20.39
C ASP A 128 -14.19 29.17 19.96
N GLU A 129 -12.88 29.14 20.23
CA GLU A 129 -11.93 30.12 19.72
C GLU A 129 -11.94 30.16 18.20
N LEU A 130 -11.89 29.00 17.53
CA LEU A 130 -11.96 28.91 16.07
C LEU A 130 -13.24 29.57 15.53
N LYS A 131 -14.41 29.29 16.12
CA LYS A 131 -15.68 29.91 15.72
C LYS A 131 -15.64 31.43 15.79
N SER A 132 -15.03 31.97 16.86
CA SER A 132 -14.97 33.43 17.07
C SER A 132 -14.07 34.15 16.07
N LYS A 133 -13.13 33.44 15.42
CA LYS A 133 -12.08 34.03 14.57
C LYS A 133 -12.21 33.71 13.08
N ILE A 134 -13.36 33.22 12.61
CA ILE A 134 -13.52 32.80 11.20
C ILE A 134 -13.22 33.91 10.17
N SER A 135 -13.50 35.16 10.51
CA SER A 135 -13.21 36.33 9.67
C SER A 135 -11.72 36.65 9.57
N GLU A 136 -10.91 36.21 10.53
CA GLU A 136 -9.46 36.49 10.59
C GLU A 136 -8.67 35.58 9.65
N PHE A 137 -9.17 34.38 9.35
CA PHE A 137 -8.49 33.42 8.49
C PHE A 137 -8.68 33.72 7.00
N LYS A 138 -7.63 33.48 6.21
CA LYS A 138 -7.66 33.58 4.75
C LYS A 138 -8.34 32.35 4.13
N PRO A 139 -8.93 32.47 2.92
CA PRO A 139 -9.39 31.31 2.17
C PRO A 139 -8.25 30.29 1.97
N LEU A 140 -8.58 28.99 2.09
CA LEU A 140 -7.67 27.85 1.97
C LEU A 140 -6.56 27.80 3.03
N GLU A 141 -6.65 28.61 4.08
CA GLU A 141 -5.74 28.52 5.21
C GLU A 141 -6.00 27.24 6.01
N VAL A 142 -4.94 26.47 6.27
CA VAL A 142 -4.96 25.32 7.19
C VAL A 142 -4.88 25.85 8.62
N ILE A 143 -5.93 25.62 9.39
CA ILE A 143 -6.13 26.21 10.72
C ILE A 143 -5.75 25.23 11.83
N SER A 144 -6.03 23.95 11.59
CA SER A 144 -5.65 22.87 12.50
C SER A 144 -5.27 21.68 11.67
N GLU A 145 -4.07 21.17 11.88
CA GLU A 145 -3.64 19.92 11.27
C GLU A 145 -4.45 18.76 11.84
N GLY A 146 -4.72 17.77 10.99
CA GLY A 146 -5.34 16.50 11.38
C GLY A 146 -4.28 15.46 11.65
N GLU A 147 -4.61 14.20 11.38
CA GLU A 147 -3.63 13.11 11.42
C GLU A 147 -2.94 12.95 10.05
N LEU A 148 -1.65 12.62 10.09
CA LEU A 148 -0.93 12.16 8.91
C LEU A 148 -1.31 10.70 8.65
N ILE A 149 -1.78 10.41 7.44
CA ILE A 149 -2.09 9.04 7.00
C ILE A 149 -1.05 8.62 5.98
N SER A 150 -0.37 7.50 6.26
CA SER A 150 0.52 6.85 5.31
C SER A 150 0.08 5.41 5.12
N LEU A 151 0.00 4.97 3.86
CA LEU A 151 -0.23 3.56 3.52
C LEU A 151 1.12 2.91 3.26
N VAL A 152 1.46 1.93 4.08
CA VAL A 152 2.70 1.16 3.93
C VAL A 152 2.37 -0.23 3.43
N THR A 153 2.97 -0.60 2.32
CA THR A 153 2.89 -1.96 1.78
C THR A 153 4.02 -2.81 2.36
N LEU A 154 3.67 -3.99 2.87
CA LEU A 154 4.64 -4.99 3.30
C LEU A 154 4.93 -5.99 2.17
N THR A 155 6.14 -5.90 1.62
CA THR A 155 6.66 -6.79 0.56
C THR A 155 7.27 -8.05 1.17
N PHE A 156 7.74 -8.97 0.33
CA PHE A 156 8.36 -10.23 0.75
C PHE A 156 9.46 -9.99 1.79
N THR A 157 10.43 -9.14 1.46
CA THR A 157 11.57 -8.85 2.35
C THR A 157 11.13 -8.17 3.65
N SER A 158 10.13 -7.28 3.60
CA SER A 158 9.58 -6.68 4.83
C SER A 158 8.97 -7.74 5.75
N LYS A 159 8.28 -8.74 5.18
CA LYS A 159 7.71 -9.87 5.94
C LYS A 159 8.79 -10.73 6.58
N GLU A 160 9.92 -10.94 5.89
CA GLU A 160 11.06 -11.65 6.48
C GLU A 160 11.67 -10.90 7.66
N VAL A 161 11.85 -9.58 7.54
CA VAL A 161 12.34 -8.76 8.66
C VAL A 161 11.37 -8.83 9.84
N LEU A 162 10.06 -8.81 9.59
CA LEU A 162 9.05 -8.97 10.63
C LEU A 162 9.10 -10.34 11.29
N ASP A 163 9.34 -11.41 10.52
CA ASP A 163 9.56 -12.75 11.06
C ASP A 163 10.77 -12.74 12.02
N ASP A 164 11.88 -12.11 11.62
CA ASP A 164 13.10 -12.05 12.42
C ASP A 164 12.93 -11.22 13.69
N ILE A 165 12.20 -10.10 13.63
CA ILE A 165 11.89 -9.31 14.83
C ILE A 165 11.03 -10.13 15.80
N ARG A 166 10.01 -10.82 15.31
CA ARG A 166 9.13 -11.66 16.13
C ARG A 166 9.90 -12.82 16.75
N ARG A 167 10.83 -13.42 16.00
CA ARG A 167 11.70 -14.52 16.44
C ARG A 167 12.55 -14.16 17.66
N LYS A 168 12.86 -12.88 17.89
CA LYS A 168 13.60 -12.42 19.08
C LYS A 168 12.82 -12.61 20.39
N VAL A 169 11.50 -12.72 20.32
CA VAL A 169 10.63 -12.79 21.50
C VAL A 169 9.81 -14.08 21.56
N LEU A 170 9.48 -14.68 20.41
CA LEU A 170 8.65 -15.88 20.32
C LEU A 170 9.13 -16.80 19.21
N PRO A 171 9.01 -18.13 19.36
CA PRO A 171 9.27 -19.09 18.27
C PRO A 171 8.45 -18.69 17.04
N THR A 172 9.09 -18.64 15.88
CA THR A 172 8.48 -18.11 14.65
C THR A 172 9.04 -18.90 13.48
N THR A 173 8.22 -19.55 12.65
CA THR A 173 8.74 -20.21 11.44
C THR A 173 9.29 -19.19 10.44
N PRO A 174 10.30 -19.50 9.61
CA PRO A 174 10.60 -18.68 8.44
C PRO A 174 9.37 -18.54 7.54
N LEU A 175 9.23 -17.38 6.89
CA LEU A 175 8.11 -17.02 6.03
C LEU A 175 6.76 -16.90 6.76
N HIS A 176 6.74 -16.79 8.09
CA HIS A 176 5.49 -16.77 8.89
C HIS A 176 4.50 -15.72 8.39
N HIS A 177 4.93 -14.46 8.25
CA HIS A 177 4.05 -13.39 7.78
C HIS A 177 3.60 -13.60 6.33
N LEU A 178 4.43 -14.22 5.47
CA LEU A 178 4.02 -14.63 4.12
C LEU A 178 2.91 -15.70 4.21
N LEU A 179 3.07 -16.74 5.03
CA LEU A 179 2.07 -17.78 5.21
C LEU A 179 0.73 -17.22 5.70
N LYS A 180 0.77 -16.29 6.66
CA LYS A 180 -0.42 -15.58 7.16
C LYS A 180 -1.11 -14.73 6.07
N SER A 181 -0.34 -14.17 5.15
CA SER A 181 -0.86 -13.28 4.09
C SER A 181 -1.42 -14.01 2.86
N THR A 182 -1.11 -15.31 2.70
CA THR A 182 -1.39 -16.05 1.45
C THR A 182 -2.49 -17.10 1.59
N ASP A 183 -3.11 -17.21 2.77
CA ASP A 183 -4.07 -18.25 3.18
C ASP A 183 -3.57 -19.68 2.93
N VAL A 184 -2.30 -19.91 2.61
CA VAL A 184 -1.78 -21.23 2.22
C VAL A 184 -1.94 -22.24 3.35
N PHE A 185 -1.83 -21.74 4.58
CA PHE A 185 -1.95 -22.46 5.85
C PHE A 185 -3.00 -21.79 6.74
N ASN A 186 -3.66 -22.58 7.57
CA ASN A 186 -4.53 -22.07 8.62
C ASN A 186 -3.69 -21.65 9.85
N GLN A 187 -4.35 -21.01 10.83
CA GLN A 187 -3.70 -20.54 12.06
C GLN A 187 -2.95 -21.68 12.77
N GLU A 188 -3.62 -22.82 12.98
CA GLU A 188 -3.07 -23.98 13.70
C GLU A 188 -1.79 -24.50 13.06
N THR A 189 -1.73 -24.58 11.72
CA THR A 189 -0.51 -25.03 11.04
C THR A 189 0.64 -24.06 11.24
N CYS A 190 0.38 -22.75 11.20
CA CYS A 190 1.41 -21.76 11.53
C CYS A 190 1.89 -21.92 12.98
N ASP A 191 0.99 -22.16 13.93
CA ASP A 191 1.34 -22.31 15.35
C ASP A 191 2.21 -23.56 15.58
N VAL A 192 1.91 -24.67 14.88
CA VAL A 192 2.76 -25.88 14.90
C VAL A 192 4.13 -25.60 14.28
N LEU A 193 4.19 -24.91 13.13
CA LEU A 193 5.46 -24.56 12.49
C LEU A 193 6.30 -23.61 13.37
N ASP A 194 5.66 -22.65 14.04
CA ASP A 194 6.29 -21.76 15.00
C ASP A 194 6.90 -22.56 16.16
N ALA A 195 6.14 -23.50 16.75
CA ALA A 195 6.64 -24.36 17.83
C ALA A 195 7.82 -25.24 17.38
N VAL A 196 7.72 -25.86 16.20
CA VAL A 196 8.78 -26.73 15.65
C VAL A 196 10.03 -25.94 15.28
N SER A 197 9.91 -24.66 14.94
CA SER A 197 11.04 -23.81 14.50
C SER A 197 12.19 -23.72 15.51
N ASN A 198 11.93 -23.97 16.81
CA ASN A 198 12.96 -24.03 17.85
C ASN A 198 13.84 -25.28 17.81
N TYR A 199 13.36 -26.36 17.18
CA TYR A 199 13.97 -27.68 17.27
C TYR A 199 14.63 -28.14 15.97
N VAL A 200 14.61 -27.30 14.94
CA VAL A 200 15.08 -27.66 13.60
C VAL A 200 15.98 -26.57 13.02
N ASN A 201 16.77 -26.93 12.00
CA ASN A 201 17.53 -25.95 11.25
C ASN A 201 16.57 -25.02 10.48
N LEU A 202 16.68 -23.72 10.72
CA LEU A 202 15.77 -22.73 10.11
C LEU A 202 15.90 -22.63 8.59
N ASN A 203 17.09 -22.85 8.02
CA ASN A 203 17.26 -22.82 6.57
C ASN A 203 16.61 -24.05 5.90
N GLU A 204 16.72 -25.21 6.53
CA GLU A 204 16.03 -26.42 6.08
C GLU A 204 14.52 -26.26 6.18
N LEU A 205 14.02 -25.72 7.30
CA LEU A 205 12.59 -25.43 7.49
C LEU A 205 12.09 -24.41 6.45
N ARG A 206 12.84 -23.33 6.21
CA ARG A 206 12.54 -22.34 5.16
C ARG A 206 12.40 -23.01 3.78
N ASN A 207 13.36 -23.86 3.42
CA ASN A 207 13.33 -24.58 2.15
C ASN A 207 12.14 -25.54 2.07
N ALA A 208 11.80 -26.24 3.16
CA ALA A 208 10.63 -27.10 3.23
C ALA A 208 9.33 -26.31 3.04
N VAL A 209 9.18 -25.16 3.72
CA VAL A 209 8.01 -24.27 3.60
C VAL A 209 7.89 -23.74 2.16
N MET A 210 8.98 -23.25 1.57
CA MET A 210 9.02 -22.82 0.17
C MET A 210 8.55 -23.93 -0.78
N LYS A 211 9.09 -25.15 -0.62
CA LYS A 211 8.71 -26.32 -1.44
C LYS A 211 7.22 -26.63 -1.32
N VAL A 212 6.62 -26.52 -0.12
CA VAL A 212 5.18 -26.73 0.06
C VAL A 212 4.35 -25.67 -0.67
N ILE A 213 4.75 -24.38 -0.60
CA ILE A 213 4.07 -23.30 -1.32
C ILE A 213 4.12 -23.55 -2.83
N LEU A 214 5.31 -23.84 -3.36
CA LEU A 214 5.50 -24.10 -4.79
C LEU A 214 4.78 -25.38 -5.25
N LYS A 215 4.75 -26.43 -4.42
CA LYS A 215 4.01 -27.67 -4.72
C LYS A 215 2.49 -27.43 -4.77
N LYS A 216 1.97 -26.50 -3.97
CA LYS A 216 0.56 -26.09 -4.08
C LYS A 216 0.33 -25.30 -5.38
N LEU A 217 1.23 -24.39 -5.73
CA LEU A 217 1.17 -23.66 -7.00
C LEU A 217 1.21 -24.60 -8.22
N SER A 218 1.98 -25.68 -8.16
CA SER A 218 2.09 -26.67 -9.24
C SER A 218 0.80 -27.40 -9.57
N ARG A 219 -0.27 -27.22 -8.77
CA ARG A 219 -1.61 -27.76 -9.03
C ARG A 219 -2.46 -26.83 -9.88
N CYS A 220 -2.01 -25.60 -10.10
CA CYS A 220 -2.67 -24.64 -10.98
C CYS A 220 -2.23 -24.88 -12.43
N GLU A 221 -3.19 -24.89 -13.36
CA GLU A 221 -2.88 -24.93 -14.79
C GLU A 221 -2.53 -23.54 -15.34
N LEU A 222 -3.25 -22.52 -14.87
CA LEU A 222 -3.12 -21.14 -15.31
C LEU A 222 -2.72 -20.25 -14.13
N ILE A 223 -1.68 -19.45 -14.32
CA ILE A 223 -1.15 -18.51 -13.34
C ILE A 223 -1.34 -17.08 -13.83
N ARG A 224 -1.76 -16.20 -12.92
CA ARG A 224 -1.80 -14.75 -13.15
C ARG A 224 -0.63 -14.07 -12.47
N LEU A 225 0.00 -13.14 -13.17
CA LEU A 225 1.01 -12.26 -12.58
C LEU A 225 0.33 -10.93 -12.23
N LEU A 226 0.44 -10.50 -10.98
CA LEU A 226 -0.03 -9.19 -10.54
C LEU A 226 1.18 -8.26 -10.42
N HIS A 227 1.28 -7.37 -11.39
CA HIS A 227 2.28 -6.31 -11.43
C HIS A 227 1.73 -5.09 -10.67
N LEU A 228 2.30 -4.80 -9.51
CA LEU A 228 1.87 -3.74 -8.61
C LEU A 228 2.86 -2.58 -8.70
N LYS A 229 2.39 -1.38 -9.06
CA LYS A 229 3.25 -0.20 -9.11
C LYS A 229 3.25 0.56 -7.78
N PRO A 230 4.29 1.35 -7.48
CA PRO A 230 4.36 2.19 -6.28
C PRO A 230 3.26 3.27 -6.16
N ASN A 231 2.52 3.54 -7.24
CA ASN A 231 1.38 4.45 -7.26
C ASN A 231 0.02 3.74 -7.06
N ASP A 232 0.03 2.53 -6.46
CA ASP A 232 -1.14 1.66 -6.27
C ASP A 232 -1.80 1.13 -7.56
N THR A 233 -1.23 1.40 -8.74
CA THR A 233 -1.72 0.81 -9.99
C THR A 233 -1.50 -0.70 -9.96
N LYS A 234 -2.56 -1.46 -10.23
CA LYS A 234 -2.54 -2.92 -10.30
C LYS A 234 -2.81 -3.37 -11.73
N ILE A 235 -1.84 -4.04 -12.31
CA ILE A 235 -1.93 -4.61 -13.66
C ILE A 235 -1.94 -6.13 -13.53
N GLU A 236 -3.00 -6.76 -14.05
CA GLU A 236 -3.09 -8.22 -14.13
C GLU A 236 -2.57 -8.68 -15.50
N ILE A 237 -1.53 -9.52 -15.47
CA ILE A 237 -0.87 -10.06 -16.65
C ILE A 237 -1.18 -11.55 -16.75
N GLY A 238 -1.71 -11.96 -17.90
CA GLY A 238 -2.08 -13.35 -18.18
C GLY A 238 -3.58 -13.52 -18.41
N PRO A 239 -4.14 -14.72 -18.13
CA PRO A 239 -3.47 -15.87 -17.53
C PRO A 239 -2.35 -16.47 -18.39
N ALA A 240 -1.37 -17.09 -17.75
CA ALA A 240 -0.25 -17.80 -18.39
C ALA A 240 -0.31 -19.29 -18.04
N LYS A 241 0.00 -20.17 -18.99
CA LYS A 241 0.06 -21.62 -18.75
C LYS A 241 1.28 -21.95 -17.90
N LEU A 242 1.09 -22.69 -16.83
CA LEU A 242 2.17 -23.23 -16.03
C LEU A 242 2.85 -24.38 -16.77
N ILE A 243 4.14 -24.22 -17.08
CA ILE A 243 4.92 -25.23 -17.81
C ILE A 243 5.71 -26.10 -16.85
N ASN A 244 6.37 -25.47 -15.86
CA ASN A 244 7.20 -26.20 -14.90
C ASN A 244 7.28 -25.46 -13.55
N VAL A 245 7.50 -26.23 -12.49
CA VAL A 245 7.87 -25.74 -11.16
C VAL A 245 9.04 -26.60 -10.65
N ASP A 246 10.25 -26.04 -10.69
CA ASP A 246 11.43 -26.67 -10.09
C ASP A 246 11.47 -26.33 -8.58
N LEU A 247 11.09 -27.31 -7.77
CA LEU A 247 11.03 -27.17 -6.31
C LEU A 247 12.42 -27.02 -5.65
N ASN A 248 13.49 -27.47 -6.29
CA ASN A 248 14.84 -27.39 -5.73
C ASN A 248 15.47 -26.02 -6.02
N LYS A 249 15.25 -25.49 -7.22
CA LYS A 249 15.73 -24.15 -7.60
C LYS A 249 14.79 -23.02 -7.19
N GLY A 250 13.54 -23.35 -6.86
CA GLY A 250 12.50 -22.34 -6.63
C GLY A 250 12.11 -21.60 -7.91
N GLU A 251 12.21 -22.26 -9.07
CA GLU A 251 11.95 -21.65 -10.37
C GLU A 251 10.57 -22.08 -10.91
N ILE A 252 9.81 -21.10 -11.40
CA ILE A 252 8.50 -21.28 -12.03
C ILE A 252 8.61 -20.80 -13.47
N THR A 253 8.24 -21.66 -14.43
CA THR A 253 8.22 -21.33 -15.85
C THR A 253 6.78 -21.22 -16.34
N LEU A 254 6.42 -20.06 -16.87
CA LEU A 254 5.12 -19.75 -17.42
C LEU A 254 5.21 -19.49 -18.92
N LYS A 255 4.16 -19.82 -19.66
CA LYS A 255 4.06 -19.58 -21.11
C LYS A 255 2.78 -18.83 -21.46
N ARG A 256 2.90 -17.79 -22.28
CA ARG A 256 1.78 -17.11 -22.94
C ARG A 256 1.96 -17.16 -24.46
N THR A 257 0.84 -17.25 -25.17
CA THR A 257 0.80 -17.07 -26.62
C THR A 257 0.19 -15.70 -26.91
N VAL A 258 0.84 -14.92 -27.75
CA VAL A 258 0.36 -13.60 -28.13
C VAL A 258 -0.75 -13.72 -29.17
N VAL A 259 -1.78 -12.91 -28.99
CA VAL A 259 -2.98 -12.90 -29.86
C VAL A 259 -3.19 -11.57 -30.56
N LYS A 260 -2.58 -10.48 -30.08
CA LYS A 260 -2.70 -9.13 -30.65
C LYS A 260 -1.36 -8.70 -31.23
N GLU A 261 -1.41 -8.08 -32.40
CA GLU A 261 -0.27 -7.39 -33.01
C GLU A 261 0.12 -6.12 -32.25
N GLY A 262 1.30 -5.59 -32.54
CA GLY A 262 1.79 -4.31 -32.01
C GLY A 262 3.32 -4.26 -31.98
N ILE A 263 3.86 -3.58 -30.97
CA ILE A 263 5.29 -3.56 -30.65
C ILE A 263 5.42 -4.01 -29.19
N TYR A 264 6.49 -4.75 -28.87
CA TYR A 264 6.82 -4.99 -27.48
C TYR A 264 7.49 -3.74 -26.89
N ASP A 265 6.78 -3.09 -25.96
CA ASP A 265 7.29 -1.93 -25.23
C ASP A 265 8.62 -2.26 -24.54
N GLY A 266 9.55 -1.31 -24.55
CA GLY A 266 10.92 -1.48 -24.08
C GLY A 266 11.86 -2.23 -25.03
N LEU A 267 11.37 -3.25 -25.77
CA LEU A 267 12.18 -4.00 -26.74
C LEU A 267 12.22 -3.33 -28.13
N GLY A 268 11.15 -2.64 -28.52
CA GLY A 268 11.06 -1.99 -29.84
C GLY A 268 10.96 -2.97 -31.02
N VAL A 269 10.74 -4.26 -30.77
CA VAL A 269 10.60 -5.30 -31.80
C VAL A 269 9.12 -5.58 -32.10
N PRO A 270 8.76 -6.01 -33.33
CA PRO A 270 7.39 -6.33 -33.69
C PRO A 270 6.79 -7.37 -32.76
N LYS A 271 5.52 -7.19 -32.40
CA LYS A 271 4.72 -8.15 -31.65
C LYS A 271 3.69 -8.73 -32.59
N GLU A 272 3.69 -10.05 -32.73
CA GLU A 272 2.89 -10.74 -33.75
C GLU A 272 2.02 -11.82 -33.11
N PRO A 273 0.80 -12.06 -33.64
CA PRO A 273 -0.01 -13.20 -33.23
C PRO A 273 0.76 -14.52 -33.43
N GLY A 274 0.78 -15.36 -32.40
CA GLY A 274 1.53 -16.61 -32.39
C GLY A 274 2.90 -16.52 -31.71
N ASP A 275 3.43 -15.32 -31.43
CA ASP A 275 4.62 -15.16 -30.60
C ASP A 275 4.43 -15.86 -29.24
N ILE A 276 5.52 -16.39 -28.70
CA ILE A 276 5.56 -17.08 -27.43
C ILE A 276 6.34 -16.24 -26.42
N ILE A 277 5.73 -15.99 -25.27
CA ILE A 277 6.39 -15.34 -24.14
C ILE A 277 6.62 -16.39 -23.05
N VAL A 278 7.88 -16.68 -22.75
CA VAL A 278 8.27 -17.53 -21.63
C VAL A 278 8.68 -16.64 -20.47
N THR A 279 8.01 -16.77 -19.33
CA THR A 279 8.32 -16.02 -18.12
C THR A 279 8.91 -16.94 -17.08
N LYS A 280 10.10 -16.61 -16.57
CA LYS A 280 10.77 -17.29 -15.47
C LYS A 280 10.65 -16.44 -14.22
N VAL A 281 10.10 -17.05 -13.17
CA VAL A 281 10.00 -16.46 -11.83
C VAL A 281 10.87 -17.30 -10.91
N ILE A 282 11.85 -16.67 -10.26
CA ILE A 282 12.78 -17.35 -9.36
C ILE A 282 12.52 -16.85 -7.93
N TRP A 283 12.34 -17.77 -7.00
CA TRP A 283 12.07 -17.46 -5.61
C TRP A 283 13.17 -16.57 -5.01
N GLY A 284 12.77 -15.49 -4.34
CA GLY A 284 13.71 -14.59 -3.65
C GLY A 284 14.49 -13.64 -4.56
N LYS A 285 14.39 -13.77 -5.89
CA LYS A 285 15.08 -12.86 -6.83
C LYS A 285 14.30 -11.56 -7.00
N TYR A 286 15.02 -10.45 -7.10
CA TYR A 286 14.48 -9.11 -7.32
C TYR A 286 14.19 -8.83 -8.81
N PHE A 287 13.90 -9.86 -9.59
CA PHE A 287 13.53 -9.70 -10.98
C PHE A 287 12.72 -10.87 -11.52
N LEU A 288 11.94 -10.60 -12.56
CA LEU A 288 11.36 -11.60 -13.45
C LEU A 288 12.04 -11.56 -14.81
N VAL A 289 12.19 -12.70 -15.48
CA VAL A 289 12.72 -12.76 -16.85
C VAL A 289 11.60 -13.12 -17.80
N HIS A 290 11.39 -12.31 -18.82
CA HIS A 290 10.48 -12.56 -19.93
C HIS A 290 11.29 -12.74 -21.21
N GLU A 291 11.27 -13.94 -21.78
CA GLU A 291 11.90 -14.27 -23.05
C GLU A 291 10.83 -14.29 -24.14
N TYR A 292 11.06 -13.56 -25.22
CA TYR A 292 10.12 -13.40 -26.32
C TYR A 292 10.62 -14.15 -27.54
N TYR A 293 9.78 -15.02 -28.08
CA TYR A 293 10.07 -15.84 -29.25
C TYR A 293 9.00 -15.62 -30.31
N ASP A 294 9.38 -15.69 -31.58
CA ASP A 294 8.40 -15.77 -32.65
C ASP A 294 7.72 -17.16 -32.70
N LYS A 295 6.76 -17.31 -33.62
CA LYS A 295 6.05 -18.58 -33.85
C LYS A 295 6.96 -19.75 -34.26
N GLU A 296 8.15 -19.46 -34.78
CA GLU A 296 9.17 -20.43 -35.23
C GLU A 296 10.17 -20.76 -34.12
N GLY A 297 10.10 -20.07 -32.98
CA GLY A 297 10.96 -20.28 -31.82
C GLY A 297 12.25 -19.44 -31.83
N LYS A 298 12.39 -18.48 -32.74
CA LYS A 298 13.54 -17.57 -32.75
C LYS A 298 13.37 -16.49 -31.68
N CYS A 299 14.42 -16.25 -30.90
CA CYS A 299 14.43 -15.20 -29.88
C CYS A 299 14.32 -13.81 -30.51
N LYS A 300 13.31 -13.05 -30.09
CA LYS A 300 13.07 -11.64 -30.47
C LYS A 300 13.71 -10.69 -29.45
N GLY A 301 13.82 -11.11 -28.19
CA GLY A 301 14.44 -10.32 -27.13
C GLY A 301 14.15 -10.87 -25.73
N ILE A 302 14.79 -10.27 -24.74
CA ILE A 302 14.63 -10.60 -23.32
C ILE A 302 14.33 -9.31 -22.56
N TYR A 303 13.28 -9.34 -21.74
CA TYR A 303 12.90 -8.26 -20.82
C TYR A 303 13.05 -8.77 -19.40
N ILE A 304 13.84 -8.11 -18.58
CA ILE A 304 14.05 -8.42 -17.17
C ILE A 304 13.38 -7.31 -16.38
N ASN A 305 12.26 -7.65 -15.75
CA ASN A 305 11.54 -6.71 -14.91
C ASN A 305 12.19 -6.66 -13.53
N ILE A 306 12.77 -5.53 -13.09
CA ILE A 306 13.35 -5.43 -11.74
C ILE A 306 12.22 -5.10 -10.75
N ASN A 307 12.01 -5.99 -9.80
CA ASN A 307 10.88 -5.95 -8.87
C ASN A 307 11.27 -6.41 -7.47
N THR A 308 10.35 -6.28 -6.52
CA THR A 308 10.49 -6.96 -5.23
C THR A 308 10.38 -8.47 -5.41
N PRO A 309 11.00 -9.28 -4.54
CA PRO A 309 10.91 -10.73 -4.61
C PRO A 309 9.46 -11.21 -4.76
N PRO A 310 9.15 -12.02 -5.78
CA PRO A 310 7.78 -12.43 -6.08
C PRO A 310 7.18 -13.28 -4.96
N GLU A 311 5.94 -12.98 -4.59
CA GLU A 311 5.20 -13.78 -3.62
C GLU A 311 4.20 -14.70 -4.32
N VAL A 312 4.21 -15.97 -3.91
CA VAL A 312 3.36 -16.99 -4.50
C VAL A 312 2.06 -17.12 -3.73
N LEU A 313 0.97 -16.68 -4.35
CA LEU A 313 -0.41 -16.81 -3.85
C LEU A 313 -1.05 -18.09 -4.41
N ALA A 314 -0.54 -19.25 -3.96
CA ALA A 314 -0.88 -20.55 -4.54
C ALA A 314 -2.40 -20.84 -4.59
N ARG A 315 -3.17 -20.45 -3.55
CA ARG A 315 -4.64 -20.63 -3.54
C ARG A 315 -5.36 -19.83 -4.62
N LYS A 316 -4.79 -18.69 -5.03
CA LYS A 316 -5.37 -17.78 -6.04
C LYS A 316 -4.80 -18.06 -7.44
N CYS A 317 -3.94 -19.07 -7.58
CA CYS A 317 -3.16 -19.35 -8.79
C CYS A 317 -2.52 -18.08 -9.35
N CYS A 318 -1.81 -17.38 -8.46
CA CYS A 318 -1.35 -16.03 -8.71
C CYS A 318 0.03 -15.82 -8.10
N ILE A 319 0.84 -14.99 -8.76
CA ILE A 319 2.12 -14.50 -8.24
C ILE A 319 2.04 -12.98 -8.30
N ASN A 320 2.36 -12.29 -7.20
CA ASN A 320 2.42 -10.84 -7.18
C ASN A 320 3.82 -10.35 -6.83
N TYR A 321 4.12 -9.15 -7.28
CA TYR A 321 5.36 -8.44 -6.99
C TYR A 321 5.11 -6.95 -7.14
N TYR A 322 5.95 -6.15 -6.51
CA TYR A 322 5.98 -4.70 -6.69
C TYR A 322 7.07 -4.34 -7.67
N ASP A 323 6.66 -3.69 -8.75
CA ASP A 323 7.55 -3.11 -9.75
C ASP A 323 8.39 -1.99 -9.15
N LEU A 324 9.69 -1.96 -9.47
CA LEU A 324 10.55 -0.86 -9.05
C LEU A 324 10.59 0.27 -10.09
N GLY A 325 10.01 0.09 -11.27
CA GLY A 325 10.02 1.10 -12.34
C GLY A 325 11.40 1.29 -12.96
N ILE A 326 12.19 0.22 -13.07
CA ILE A 326 13.46 0.18 -13.79
C ILE A 326 13.65 -1.24 -14.33
N ASP A 327 14.02 -1.37 -15.60
CA ASP A 327 14.06 -2.66 -16.27
C ASP A 327 15.31 -2.82 -17.13
N ILE A 328 15.65 -4.07 -17.46
CA ILE A 328 16.75 -4.40 -18.37
C ILE A 328 16.16 -5.06 -19.61
N VAL A 329 16.56 -4.60 -20.78
CA VAL A 329 16.15 -5.17 -22.06
C VAL A 329 17.35 -5.64 -22.84
N LYS A 330 17.21 -6.77 -23.54
CA LYS A 330 18.21 -7.31 -24.46
C LYS A 330 17.58 -7.64 -25.81
N VAL A 331 18.14 -7.08 -26.87
CA VAL A 331 17.76 -7.37 -28.26
C VAL A 331 19.01 -7.64 -29.07
N GLY A 332 19.12 -8.85 -29.63
CA GLY A 332 20.39 -9.32 -30.19
C GLY A 332 21.50 -9.30 -29.14
N ASP A 333 22.59 -8.58 -29.42
CA ASP A 333 23.72 -8.40 -28.50
C ASP A 333 23.62 -7.12 -27.66
N GLU A 334 22.65 -6.26 -27.94
CA GLU A 334 22.50 -4.98 -27.24
C GLU A 334 21.74 -5.18 -25.93
N VAL A 335 22.31 -4.71 -24.82
CA VAL A 335 21.68 -4.70 -23.49
C VAL A 335 21.54 -3.25 -23.03
N LYS A 336 20.32 -2.87 -22.62
CA LYS A 336 20.00 -1.53 -22.14
C LYS A 336 19.25 -1.59 -20.82
N VAL A 337 19.46 -0.57 -20.00
CA VAL A 337 18.59 -0.29 -18.84
C VAL A 337 17.62 0.81 -19.27
N ILE A 338 16.33 0.60 -19.00
CA ILE A 338 15.27 1.55 -19.34
C ILE A 338 14.54 2.00 -18.06
N ASP A 339 13.79 3.10 -18.18
CA ASP A 339 12.94 3.67 -17.13
C ASP A 339 13.67 4.11 -15.84
N VAL A 340 14.99 4.33 -15.93
CA VAL A 340 15.81 4.81 -14.80
C VAL A 340 15.22 6.05 -14.13
N ASP A 341 14.70 7.00 -14.91
CA ASP A 341 14.07 8.23 -14.42
C ASP A 341 12.80 7.96 -13.60
N GLU A 342 12.01 6.93 -13.96
CA GLU A 342 10.82 6.53 -13.22
C GLU A 342 11.21 6.02 -11.82
N PHE A 343 12.17 5.10 -11.75
CA PHE A 343 12.72 4.62 -10.46
C PHE A 343 13.32 5.75 -9.62
N CYS A 344 14.19 6.60 -10.19
CA CYS A 344 14.77 7.72 -9.45
C CYS A 344 13.70 8.70 -8.95
N ASN A 345 12.62 8.91 -9.71
CA ASN A 345 11.49 9.72 -9.28
C ASN A 345 10.73 9.07 -8.11
N TYR A 346 10.47 7.76 -8.15
CA TYR A 346 9.86 7.04 -7.02
C TYR A 346 10.69 7.12 -5.74
N VAL A 347 12.02 7.07 -5.85
CA VAL A 347 12.93 7.24 -4.71
C VAL A 347 12.89 8.66 -4.17
N ARG A 348 12.99 9.68 -5.04
CA ARG A 348 12.94 11.10 -4.64
C ARG A 348 11.63 11.48 -3.95
N LEU A 349 10.51 10.94 -4.43
CA LEU A 349 9.18 11.14 -3.83
C LEU A 349 8.95 10.30 -2.56
N GLY A 350 9.90 9.45 -2.17
CA GLY A 350 9.76 8.56 -1.00
C GLY A 350 8.75 7.43 -1.18
N LYS A 351 8.27 7.16 -2.42
CA LYS A 351 7.41 6.02 -2.74
C LYS A 351 8.17 4.70 -2.67
N ILE A 352 9.47 4.73 -2.97
CA ILE A 352 10.41 3.61 -2.77
C ILE A 352 11.50 4.07 -1.79
N SER A 353 11.82 3.23 -0.80
CA SER A 353 12.92 3.48 0.14
C SER A 353 14.26 3.54 -0.60
N ARG A 354 15.15 4.47 -0.21
CA ARG A 354 16.51 4.59 -0.75
C ARG A 354 17.32 3.29 -0.65
N SER A 355 17.01 2.42 0.31
CA SER A 355 17.64 1.09 0.43
C SER A 355 17.45 0.19 -0.80
N PHE A 356 16.46 0.47 -1.66
CA PHE A 356 16.27 -0.27 -2.92
C PHE A 356 17.27 0.15 -4.00
N ILE A 357 17.97 1.29 -3.89
CA ILE A 357 19.06 1.63 -4.81
C ILE A 357 20.14 0.55 -4.77
N ASP A 358 20.50 0.10 -3.55
CA ASP A 358 21.47 -0.97 -3.37
C ASP A 358 20.97 -2.30 -3.97
N LYS A 359 19.68 -2.60 -3.84
CA LYS A 359 19.07 -3.80 -4.43
C LYS A 359 19.04 -3.78 -5.95
N VAL A 360 18.68 -2.65 -6.55
CA VAL A 360 18.76 -2.47 -8.01
C VAL A 360 20.22 -2.57 -8.48
N SER A 361 21.16 -1.99 -7.73
CA SER A 361 22.60 -2.08 -8.02
C SER A 361 23.12 -3.53 -7.97
N GLU A 362 22.68 -4.33 -6.99
CA GLU A 362 22.96 -5.77 -6.92
C GLU A 362 22.44 -6.51 -8.17
N VAL A 363 21.18 -6.26 -8.57
CA VAL A 363 20.59 -6.90 -9.77
C VAL A 363 21.34 -6.51 -11.03
N LEU A 364 21.65 -5.22 -11.23
CA LEU A 364 22.40 -4.76 -12.42
C LEU A 364 23.77 -5.45 -12.52
N LYS A 365 24.45 -5.68 -11.39
CA LYS A 365 25.72 -6.42 -11.35
C LYS A 365 25.55 -7.90 -11.73
N GLU A 366 24.44 -8.55 -11.36
CA GLU A 366 24.14 -9.93 -11.81
C GLU A 366 24.10 -10.04 -13.35
N PHE A 367 23.77 -8.94 -14.04
CA PHE A 367 23.77 -8.85 -15.50
C PHE A 367 25.00 -8.14 -16.10
N ASN A 368 26.07 -7.97 -15.33
CA ASN A 368 27.32 -7.30 -15.74
C ASN A 368 27.15 -5.85 -16.21
N LEU A 369 26.16 -5.12 -15.68
CA LEU A 369 25.90 -3.71 -16.00
C LEU A 369 26.53 -2.79 -14.94
N ASN A 370 27.03 -1.63 -15.39
CA ASN A 370 27.65 -0.65 -14.49
C ASN A 370 26.60 0.18 -13.74
N SER A 371 26.26 -0.24 -12.53
CA SER A 371 25.24 0.42 -11.70
C SER A 371 25.60 1.84 -11.28
N SER A 372 26.89 2.17 -11.13
CA SER A 372 27.32 3.52 -10.71
C SER A 372 27.00 4.59 -11.75
N THR A 373 27.10 4.25 -13.03
CA THR A 373 26.72 5.14 -14.13
C THR A 373 25.21 5.24 -14.25
N VAL A 374 24.51 4.11 -14.15
CA VAL A 374 23.05 4.02 -14.35
C VAL A 374 22.28 4.74 -13.24
N LEU A 375 22.68 4.55 -11.97
CA LEU A 375 21.92 5.05 -10.82
C LEU A 375 22.44 6.38 -10.28
N ARG A 376 23.34 7.06 -11.00
CA ARG A 376 23.98 8.31 -10.55
C ARG A 376 22.94 9.37 -10.16
N ASP A 377 21.90 9.50 -10.97
CA ASP A 377 20.91 10.57 -10.83
C ASP A 377 19.84 10.25 -9.77
N CYS A 378 19.81 9.02 -9.24
CA CYS A 378 18.96 8.63 -8.11
C CYS A 378 19.53 9.06 -6.74
N LEU A 379 20.83 9.38 -6.68
CA LEU A 379 21.56 9.68 -5.44
C LEU A 379 21.60 11.18 -5.10
N GLY A 380 21.26 12.04 -6.06
CA GLY A 380 21.06 13.49 -5.85
C GLY A 380 19.66 13.78 -5.32
#